data_AF-A0A958LMX3-F1
#
_entry.id   AF-A0A958LMX3-F1
#
_cell.length_a   1.000
_cell.length_b   1.000
_cell.length_c   1.000
_cell.angle_alpha   90.00
_cell.angle_beta   90.00
_cell.angle_gamma   90.00
#
_symmetry.space_group_name_H-M   'P 1'
#
loop_
_entity.id
_entity.type
_entity.pdbx_description
1 polymer ?
#
loop_
_entity_poly.entity_id
_entity_poly.type
_entity_poly.pdbx_seq_one_letter_code
_entity_poly.pdbx_strand_id
1 'polypeptide(L)'
;MSQWYFVDDGKACGPLGEEEVLAAVEEGRLGPLDLIFQEGSEKWLPARDVDEFREIFRAKDQDVDAQPTWVLLRKKPKAQGAGYVQSGPFSSNELREKIEAGEVDYSDFVWKEGMKAWRKLIDSKEFKKIFKKIPAEMLEAQTITNVSIQPELPGEELLKDVMQGKIKKPVMEFAEQGQEMPPLEAEGPDLTKEEVPPVFEGDEAPPAPTSPETEEFLKERTQKEQQLKAGTKGEIPKGPVVAKRATLGDEIKEALPKAVPSLPVGLFMTLVAIIFLATGAWLVYSSLPSKEEKEAAFRQAELNRQQLKKREEERARQEQREQERAAKEAAAAAAQPSEPEPPPEPPKPKEWPRVEPTYIRISPKDLAGGSPAVEFTTDGSHHFPIEIKMTGEAGQILNRRSYWRQWALRTEPDKPRILNLAALRLGEGTYQIEAVIGKKAARTEFFVGKKSGGFNSDLDQHRKRIALFHQRERRRLYQAATHLRDVAREFEGQAYKLARNRSGWNRFFRSWSQKMKKAFRSEMKVSPSNVGAFVYPQAWMDLKGLYVELDQATRKVHGKMNGKSSPDVSEIRKIQGQLAREAQQAAGQTLWR
;
A
#
# COMPACT_ATOMS: atom_id res chain seq x y z
N MET A 1 -32.42 18.49 43.89
CA MET A 1 -32.13 19.27 42.68
C MET A 1 -30.85 18.72 42.12
N SER A 2 -30.88 18.16 40.91
CA SER A 2 -29.67 17.66 40.26
C SER A 2 -28.81 18.86 39.85
N GLN A 3 -27.55 18.89 40.25
CA GLN A 3 -26.61 19.91 39.77
C GLN A 3 -26.04 19.47 38.43
N TRP A 4 -25.91 20.42 37.52
CA TRP A 4 -25.37 20.20 36.19
C TRP A 4 -24.09 20.99 35.97
N TYR A 5 -23.20 20.43 35.15
CA TYR A 5 -21.95 21.03 34.73
C TYR A 5 -21.83 20.88 33.21
N PHE A 6 -21.30 21.88 32.52
CA PHE A 6 -20.98 21.76 31.09
C PHE A 6 -19.61 22.35 30.77
N VAL A 7 -19.02 21.97 29.63
CA VAL A 7 -17.70 22.48 29.23
C VAL A 7 -17.86 23.69 28.32
N ASP A 8 -17.33 24.84 28.74
CA ASP A 8 -17.22 26.07 27.95
C ASP A 8 -15.74 26.45 27.81
N ASP A 9 -15.28 26.61 26.57
CA ASP A 9 -13.87 26.89 26.22
C ASP A 9 -12.84 26.00 26.97
N GLY A 10 -13.18 24.71 27.11
CA GLY A 10 -12.33 23.72 27.78
C GLY A 10 -12.33 23.80 29.32
N LYS A 11 -13.17 24.64 29.93
CA LYS A 11 -13.37 24.73 31.39
C LYS A 11 -14.74 24.20 31.78
N ALA A 12 -14.81 23.44 32.86
CA ALA A 12 -16.09 23.00 33.42
C ALA A 12 -16.76 24.18 34.15
N CYS A 13 -17.95 24.57 33.69
CA CYS A 13 -18.80 25.60 34.27
C CYS A 13 -19.94 24.93 35.05
N GLY A 14 -20.06 25.22 36.35
CA GLY A 14 -21.08 24.69 37.25
C GLY A 14 -20.71 24.88 38.73
N PRO A 15 -21.58 24.48 39.69
CA PRO A 15 -22.87 23.80 39.49
C PRO A 15 -23.98 24.76 39.01
N LEU A 16 -24.78 24.31 38.05
CA LEU A 16 -25.97 25.02 37.55
C LEU A 16 -27.25 24.22 37.82
N GLY A 17 -28.36 24.94 37.95
CA GLY A 17 -29.70 24.35 37.95
C GLY A 17 -30.13 23.89 36.55
N GLU A 18 -31.10 22.99 36.46
CA GLU A 18 -31.65 22.53 35.17
C GLU A 18 -32.21 23.69 34.33
N GLU A 19 -32.90 24.65 34.96
CA GLU A 19 -33.42 25.86 34.31
C GLU A 19 -32.32 26.75 33.73
N GLU A 20 -31.15 26.83 34.38
CA GLU A 20 -30.01 27.61 33.90
C GLU A 20 -29.33 26.93 32.71
N VAL A 21 -29.28 25.59 32.71
CA VAL A 21 -28.78 24.81 31.56
C VAL A 21 -29.74 24.95 30.37
N LEU A 22 -31.06 24.95 30.61
CA LEU A 22 -32.07 25.22 29.57
C LEU A 22 -31.90 26.61 28.98
N ALA A 23 -31.72 27.64 29.82
CA ALA A 23 -31.43 29.00 29.35
C ALA A 23 -30.14 29.06 28.52
N ALA A 24 -29.08 28.36 28.93
CA ALA A 24 -27.83 28.28 28.16
C ALA A 24 -28.00 27.58 26.78
N VAL A 25 -28.89 26.60 26.66
CA VAL A 25 -29.27 25.95 25.39
C VAL A 25 -30.14 26.87 24.53
N GLU A 26 -31.03 27.64 25.14
CA GLU A 26 -31.87 28.63 24.45
C GLU A 26 -31.04 29.78 23.88
N GLU A 27 -30.11 30.33 24.68
CA GLU A 27 -29.15 31.38 24.31
C GLU A 27 -28.08 30.90 23.30
N GLY A 28 -27.96 29.58 23.08
CA GLY A 28 -26.99 29.01 22.14
C GLY A 28 -25.55 28.96 22.66
N ARG A 29 -25.34 29.15 23.98
CA ARG A 29 -24.03 28.88 24.62
C ARG A 29 -23.70 27.40 24.68
N LEU A 30 -24.73 26.54 24.71
CA LEU A 30 -24.59 25.10 24.81
C LEU A 30 -25.18 24.42 23.58
N GLY A 31 -24.30 23.87 22.74
CA GLY A 31 -24.62 23.15 21.52
C GLY A 31 -24.90 21.66 21.74
N PRO A 32 -25.50 20.97 20.75
CA PRO A 32 -25.93 19.56 20.89
C PRO A 32 -24.78 18.56 21.08
N LEU A 33 -23.54 18.95 20.75
CA LEU A 33 -22.35 18.12 20.90
C LEU A 33 -21.53 18.47 22.16
N ASP A 34 -21.89 19.53 22.86
CA ASP A 34 -21.16 19.95 24.04
C ASP A 34 -21.41 18.97 25.19
N LEU A 35 -20.35 18.73 25.96
CA LEU A 35 -20.37 17.74 27.02
C LEU A 35 -21.01 18.33 28.27
N ILE A 36 -22.04 17.64 28.76
CA ILE A 36 -22.72 17.95 30.00
C ILE A 36 -22.56 16.79 30.99
N PHE A 37 -22.52 17.13 32.26
CA PHE A 37 -22.37 16.21 33.37
C PHE A 37 -23.41 16.51 34.43
N GLN A 38 -24.19 15.49 34.77
CA GLN A 38 -25.15 15.53 35.86
C GLN A 38 -24.48 14.97 37.12
N GLU A 39 -24.61 15.67 38.24
CA GLU A 39 -24.12 15.18 39.52
C GLU A 39 -24.75 13.81 39.85
N GLY A 40 -23.91 12.78 39.99
CA GLY A 40 -24.31 11.38 40.16
C GLY A 40 -24.23 10.51 38.91
N SER A 41 -23.99 11.10 37.73
CA SER A 41 -23.68 10.35 36.50
C SER A 41 -22.23 9.86 36.50
N GLU A 42 -21.97 8.71 35.85
CA GLU A 42 -20.61 8.16 35.72
C GLU A 42 -19.79 8.83 34.61
N LYS A 43 -20.44 9.50 33.66
CA LYS A 43 -19.80 9.99 32.43
C LYS A 43 -20.37 11.32 31.98
N TRP A 44 -19.50 12.13 31.38
CA TRP A 44 -19.88 13.29 30.57
C TRP A 44 -20.57 12.79 29.30
N LEU A 45 -21.77 13.29 29.04
CA LEU A 45 -22.57 12.93 27.88
C LEU A 45 -22.76 14.16 26.99
N PRO A 46 -22.80 14.02 25.66
CA PRO A 46 -23.23 15.10 24.79
C PRO A 46 -24.64 15.56 25.14
N ALA A 47 -24.89 16.87 25.09
CA ALA A 47 -26.18 17.46 25.48
C ALA A 47 -27.39 16.82 24.77
N ARG A 48 -27.24 16.44 23.49
CA ARG A 48 -28.30 15.77 22.72
C ARG A 48 -28.64 14.35 23.17
N ASP A 49 -27.75 13.69 23.90
CA ASP A 49 -27.88 12.30 24.33
C ASP A 49 -28.53 12.20 25.74
N VAL A 50 -28.77 13.34 26.38
CA VAL A 50 -29.49 13.46 27.66
C VAL A 50 -30.96 13.70 27.37
N ASP A 51 -31.82 12.84 27.94
CA ASP A 51 -33.23 12.74 27.55
C ASP A 51 -33.99 14.05 27.78
N GLU A 52 -33.64 14.81 28.82
CA GLU A 52 -34.24 16.09 29.19
C GLU A 52 -34.01 17.20 28.13
N PHE A 53 -32.87 17.19 27.44
CA PHE A 53 -32.54 18.21 26.43
C PHE A 53 -32.78 17.74 24.99
N ARG A 54 -33.01 16.43 24.82
CA ARG A 54 -33.15 15.80 23.50
C ARG A 54 -34.28 16.36 22.66
N GLU A 55 -35.39 16.74 23.27
CA GLU A 55 -36.56 17.29 22.56
C GLU A 55 -36.29 18.72 22.05
N ILE A 56 -35.56 19.51 22.81
CA ILE A 56 -35.23 20.91 22.47
C ILE A 56 -34.31 20.97 21.26
N PHE A 57 -33.29 20.10 21.24
CA PHE A 57 -32.39 20.00 20.08
C PHE A 57 -33.12 19.43 18.84
N ARG A 58 -34.09 18.54 19.02
CA ARG A 58 -34.94 18.06 17.91
C ARG A 58 -35.82 19.16 17.32
N ALA A 59 -36.38 20.03 18.15
CA ALA A 59 -37.21 21.14 17.70
C ALA A 59 -36.39 22.20 16.93
N LYS A 60 -35.20 22.57 17.44
CA LYS A 60 -34.32 23.54 16.76
C LYS A 60 -33.71 23.01 15.45
N ASP A 61 -33.41 21.71 15.34
CA ASP A 61 -32.94 21.11 14.07
C ASP A 61 -33.99 21.21 12.94
N GLN A 62 -35.29 21.30 13.27
CA GLN A 62 -36.34 21.45 12.26
C GLN A 62 -36.49 22.89 11.74
N ASP A 63 -36.23 23.91 12.56
CA ASP A 63 -36.37 25.32 12.18
C ASP A 63 -35.17 25.85 11.39
N VAL A 64 -33.96 25.35 11.66
CA VAL A 64 -32.74 25.75 10.92
C VAL A 64 -32.78 25.24 9.47
N ASP A 65 -33.43 24.10 9.22
CA ASP A 65 -33.59 23.53 7.87
C ASP A 65 -34.64 24.26 7.01
N ALA A 66 -35.44 25.16 7.61
CA ALA A 66 -36.49 25.91 6.91
C ALA A 66 -35.99 27.22 6.28
N GLN A 67 -34.84 27.76 6.69
CA GLN A 67 -34.34 29.02 6.14
C GLN A 67 -33.68 28.83 4.77
N PRO A 68 -34.03 29.64 3.76
CA PRO A 68 -33.45 29.55 2.43
C PRO A 68 -32.02 30.11 2.44
N THR A 69 -31.03 29.22 2.58
CA THR A 69 -29.60 29.58 2.70
C THR A 69 -28.75 29.07 1.54
N TRP A 70 -29.28 28.20 0.69
CA TRP A 70 -28.52 27.53 -0.37
C TRP A 70 -28.72 28.17 -1.74
N VAL A 71 -27.64 28.54 -2.40
CA VAL A 71 -27.62 28.93 -3.81
C VAL A 71 -27.11 27.75 -4.65
N LEU A 72 -27.82 27.44 -5.72
CA LEU A 72 -27.51 26.37 -6.66
C LEU A 72 -26.98 26.94 -7.98
N LEU A 73 -25.84 26.45 -8.45
CA LEU A 73 -25.22 26.81 -9.71
C LEU A 73 -25.30 25.64 -10.68
N ARG A 74 -26.16 25.77 -11.71
CA ARG A 74 -26.42 24.76 -12.72
C ARG A 74 -25.76 25.12 -14.04
N LYS A 75 -25.31 24.11 -14.79
CA LYS A 75 -24.76 24.32 -16.13
C LYS A 75 -25.89 24.49 -17.15
N LYS A 76 -25.83 25.52 -18.00
CA LYS A 76 -26.79 25.67 -19.10
C LYS A 76 -26.67 24.51 -20.09
N PRO A 77 -27.79 24.01 -20.64
CA PRO A 77 -27.73 23.04 -21.73
C PRO A 77 -27.05 23.67 -22.95
N LYS A 78 -26.25 22.89 -23.70
CA LYS A 78 -25.45 23.38 -24.83
C LYS A 78 -26.26 24.15 -25.88
N ALA A 79 -27.55 23.86 -26.02
CA ALA A 79 -28.47 24.55 -26.93
C ALA A 79 -28.67 26.04 -26.59
N GLN A 80 -28.41 26.46 -25.34
CA GLN A 80 -28.59 27.84 -24.86
C GLN A 80 -27.25 28.57 -24.62
N GLY A 81 -26.15 28.03 -25.14
CA GLY A 81 -24.80 28.57 -24.97
C GLY A 81 -24.06 28.02 -23.74
N ALA A 82 -22.72 28.08 -23.79
CA ALA A 82 -21.88 27.65 -22.67
C ALA A 82 -21.95 28.69 -21.53
N GLY A 83 -22.44 28.28 -20.37
CA GLY A 83 -22.52 29.13 -19.18
C GLY A 83 -23.14 28.43 -18.00
N TYR A 84 -23.21 29.13 -16.86
CA TYR A 84 -23.87 28.66 -15.64
C TYR A 84 -25.04 29.58 -15.28
N VAL A 85 -26.08 29.05 -14.66
CA VAL A 85 -27.23 29.79 -14.11
C VAL A 85 -27.26 29.54 -12.61
N GLN A 86 -27.34 30.64 -11.85
CA GLN A 86 -27.61 30.58 -10.42
C GLN A 86 -29.12 30.57 -10.18
N SER A 87 -29.57 29.73 -9.27
CA SER A 87 -30.96 29.62 -8.82
C SER A 87 -30.98 29.48 -7.30
N GLY A 88 -31.92 30.16 -6.64
CA GLY A 88 -32.04 30.21 -5.18
C GLY A 88 -32.23 31.64 -4.68
N PRO A 89 -32.22 31.86 -3.35
CA PRO A 89 -31.85 30.89 -2.32
C PRO A 89 -32.94 29.83 -2.05
N PHE A 90 -32.52 28.61 -1.73
CA PHE A 90 -33.37 27.46 -1.39
C PHE A 90 -33.11 27.01 0.05
N SER A 91 -34.13 26.45 0.69
CA SER A 91 -33.96 25.75 1.98
C SER A 91 -33.34 24.36 1.78
N SER A 92 -32.82 23.76 2.86
CA SER A 92 -32.27 22.39 2.81
C SER A 92 -33.33 21.36 2.37
N ASN A 93 -34.59 21.58 2.74
CA ASN A 93 -35.71 20.71 2.38
C ASN A 93 -36.15 20.90 0.92
N GLU A 94 -36.24 22.14 0.44
CA GLU A 94 -36.56 22.41 -0.98
C GLU A 94 -35.49 21.82 -1.92
N LEU A 95 -34.21 21.94 -1.54
CA LEU A 95 -33.12 21.35 -2.33
C LEU A 95 -33.22 19.81 -2.34
N ARG A 96 -33.62 19.20 -1.22
CA ARG A 96 -33.86 17.74 -1.12
C ARG A 96 -35.00 17.30 -2.04
N GLU A 97 -36.12 18.01 -2.00
CA GLU A 97 -37.27 17.72 -2.88
C GLU A 97 -36.89 17.86 -4.36
N LYS A 98 -36.11 18.89 -4.72
CA LYS A 98 -35.63 19.08 -6.10
C LYS A 98 -34.65 18.00 -6.58
N ILE A 99 -33.82 17.45 -5.68
CA ILE A 99 -32.95 16.31 -5.98
C ILE A 99 -33.78 15.04 -6.16
N GLU A 100 -34.75 14.80 -5.28
CA GLU A 100 -35.63 13.62 -5.34
C GLU A 100 -36.54 13.66 -6.58
N ALA A 101 -36.98 14.85 -6.99
CA ALA A 101 -37.71 15.09 -8.24
C ALA A 101 -36.82 14.99 -9.50
N GLY A 102 -35.49 14.96 -9.35
CA GLY A 102 -34.55 14.92 -10.47
C GLY A 102 -34.41 16.23 -11.26
N GLU A 103 -34.85 17.36 -10.70
CA GLU A 103 -34.69 18.70 -11.29
C GLU A 103 -33.27 19.26 -11.15
N VAL A 104 -32.50 18.70 -10.21
CA VAL A 104 -31.14 19.09 -9.86
C VAL A 104 -30.23 17.88 -10.00
N ASP A 105 -29.16 18.04 -10.76
CA ASP A 105 -28.18 16.97 -10.97
C ASP A 105 -27.21 16.92 -9.77
N TYR A 106 -26.77 15.72 -9.41
CA TYR A 106 -25.74 15.53 -8.39
C TYR A 106 -24.40 16.17 -8.78
N SER A 107 -24.20 16.44 -10.07
CA SER A 107 -23.03 17.14 -10.61
C SER A 107 -23.09 18.67 -10.45
N ASP A 108 -24.25 19.22 -10.08
CA ASP A 108 -24.44 20.66 -9.85
C ASP A 108 -23.70 21.15 -8.60
N PHE A 109 -23.40 22.44 -8.57
CA PHE A 109 -22.67 23.08 -7.48
C PHE A 109 -23.62 23.81 -6.54
N VAL A 110 -23.38 23.68 -5.24
CA VAL A 110 -24.10 24.39 -4.18
C VAL A 110 -23.14 25.28 -3.39
N TRP A 111 -23.66 26.38 -2.88
CA TRP A 111 -22.98 27.29 -1.98
C TRP A 111 -23.96 27.83 -0.95
N LYS A 112 -23.49 28.07 0.27
CA LYS A 112 -24.25 28.80 1.31
C LYS A 112 -23.33 29.79 2.01
N GLU A 113 -23.94 30.77 2.67
CA GLU A 113 -23.21 31.75 3.46
C GLU A 113 -22.29 31.07 4.49
N GLY A 114 -21.03 31.53 4.57
CA GLY A 114 -19.98 30.90 5.37
C GLY A 114 -19.13 29.84 4.63
N MET A 115 -19.50 29.42 3.41
CA MET A 115 -18.64 28.56 2.59
C MET A 115 -17.59 29.37 1.81
N LYS A 116 -16.33 28.92 1.85
CA LYS A 116 -15.21 29.57 1.13
C LYS A 116 -15.23 29.36 -0.40
N ALA A 117 -15.91 28.32 -0.88
CA ALA A 117 -15.96 27.97 -2.29
C ALA A 117 -17.23 27.15 -2.60
N TRP A 118 -17.65 27.19 -3.87
CA TRP A 118 -18.68 26.30 -4.42
C TRP A 118 -18.27 24.84 -4.25
N ARG A 119 -19.23 23.99 -3.90
CA ARG A 119 -19.00 22.56 -3.71
C ARG A 119 -20.03 21.77 -4.51
N LYS A 120 -19.64 20.64 -5.11
CA LYS A 120 -20.59 19.75 -5.76
C LYS A 120 -21.57 19.17 -4.74
N LEU A 121 -22.81 18.95 -5.17
CA LEU A 121 -23.88 18.41 -4.32
C LEU A 121 -23.50 17.07 -3.68
N ILE A 122 -22.86 16.19 -4.44
CA ILE A 122 -22.39 14.88 -3.97
C ILE A 122 -21.32 14.95 -2.86
N ASP A 123 -20.55 16.04 -2.81
CA ASP A 123 -19.47 16.24 -1.83
C ASP A 123 -19.95 16.96 -0.56
N SER A 124 -21.18 17.47 -0.55
CA SER A 124 -21.77 18.12 0.62
C SER A 124 -22.16 17.08 1.66
N LYS A 125 -21.69 17.27 2.91
CA LYS A 125 -21.97 16.36 4.02
C LYS A 125 -23.47 16.25 4.32
N GLU A 126 -24.22 17.32 4.07
CA GLU A 126 -25.65 17.43 4.37
C GLU A 126 -26.48 16.59 3.39
N PHE A 127 -26.16 16.64 2.09
CA PHE A 127 -26.89 15.91 1.05
C PHE A 127 -26.36 14.49 0.81
N LYS A 128 -25.15 14.15 1.27
CA LYS A 128 -24.53 12.82 1.10
C LYS A 128 -25.38 11.65 1.64
N LYS A 129 -26.23 11.89 2.64
CA LYS A 129 -27.13 10.85 3.18
C LYS A 129 -28.27 10.49 2.24
N ILE A 130 -28.75 11.44 1.44
CA ILE A 130 -29.84 11.24 0.48
C ILE A 130 -29.37 10.32 -0.65
N PHE A 131 -28.17 10.60 -1.19
CA PHE A 131 -27.59 9.80 -2.27
C PHE A 131 -27.28 8.34 -1.91
N LYS A 132 -27.17 7.99 -0.62
CA LYS A 132 -27.02 6.59 -0.19
C LYS A 132 -28.31 5.79 -0.29
N LYS A 133 -29.47 6.46 -0.31
CA LYS A 133 -30.79 5.82 -0.39
C LYS A 133 -31.26 5.63 -1.83
N ILE A 134 -30.73 6.41 -2.77
CA ILE A 134 -31.08 6.33 -4.19
C ILE A 134 -30.41 5.07 -4.78
N PRO A 135 -31.18 4.14 -5.38
CA PRO A 135 -30.63 2.96 -6.05
C PRO A 135 -29.63 3.36 -7.16
N ALA A 136 -28.55 2.60 -7.30
CA ALA A 136 -27.48 2.88 -8.28
C ALA A 136 -27.99 3.02 -9.72
N GLU A 137 -29.10 2.35 -10.06
CA GLU A 137 -29.75 2.42 -11.38
C GLU A 137 -30.26 3.82 -11.74
N MET A 138 -30.74 4.60 -10.76
CA MET A 138 -31.17 5.99 -11.00
C MET A 138 -30.00 6.95 -11.18
N LEU A 139 -28.85 6.66 -10.56
CA LEU A 139 -27.61 7.42 -10.76
C LEU A 139 -27.06 7.22 -12.18
N GLU A 140 -27.17 6.00 -12.73
CA GLU A 140 -26.70 5.68 -14.07
C GLU A 140 -27.58 6.28 -15.18
N ALA A 141 -28.91 6.31 -14.98
CA ALA A 141 -29.86 6.85 -15.97
C ALA A 141 -29.65 8.35 -16.29
N GLN A 142 -29.24 9.17 -15.32
CA GLN A 142 -29.01 10.61 -15.50
C GLN A 142 -27.67 10.92 -16.21
N THR A 143 -26.68 10.05 -16.09
CA THR A 143 -25.42 10.16 -16.86
C THR A 143 -25.61 9.88 -18.35
N ILE A 144 -26.61 9.05 -18.70
CA ILE A 144 -26.83 8.60 -20.08
C ILE A 144 -27.59 9.67 -20.89
N THR A 145 -28.51 10.42 -20.29
CA THR A 145 -29.27 11.49 -20.97
C THR A 145 -28.42 12.72 -21.34
N ASN A 146 -27.23 12.88 -20.75
CA ASN A 146 -26.29 13.96 -21.12
C ASN A 146 -25.37 13.62 -22.32
N VAL A 147 -25.48 12.40 -22.87
CA VAL A 147 -24.89 12.03 -24.16
C VAL A 147 -25.97 12.10 -25.23
N SER A 148 -26.13 13.30 -25.80
CA SER A 148 -27.02 13.58 -26.92
C SER A 148 -26.87 12.53 -28.03
N ILE A 149 -27.88 11.67 -28.18
CA ILE A 149 -28.06 10.78 -29.33
C ILE A 149 -28.33 11.67 -30.54
N GLN A 150 -27.40 11.69 -31.51
CA GLN A 150 -27.74 12.07 -32.88
C GLN A 150 -28.39 10.86 -33.57
N PRO A 151 -29.43 11.04 -34.40
CA PRO A 151 -29.96 9.95 -35.21
C PRO A 151 -28.90 9.49 -36.21
N GLU A 152 -28.61 8.19 -36.20
CA GLU A 152 -27.59 7.58 -37.06
C GLU A 152 -27.97 7.77 -38.55
N LEU A 153 -27.08 8.44 -39.29
CA LEU A 153 -27.03 8.38 -40.74
C LEU A 153 -26.50 6.99 -41.16
N PRO A 154 -27.10 6.31 -42.15
CA PRO A 154 -26.71 4.95 -42.52
C PRO A 154 -25.30 4.93 -43.11
N GLY A 155 -24.45 4.05 -42.60
CA GLY A 155 -23.02 3.95 -42.93
C GLY A 155 -22.64 3.55 -44.37
N GLU A 156 -23.58 3.59 -45.32
CA GLU A 156 -23.30 3.25 -46.73
C GLU A 156 -22.84 4.44 -47.59
N GLU A 157 -23.00 5.70 -47.14
CA GLU A 157 -22.51 6.86 -47.91
C GLU A 157 -21.05 7.24 -47.61
N LEU A 158 -20.56 7.02 -46.39
CA LEU A 158 -19.18 7.37 -46.00
C LEU A 158 -18.11 6.54 -46.72
N LEU A 159 -18.44 5.33 -47.17
CA LEU A 159 -17.50 4.48 -47.91
C LEU A 159 -17.29 4.96 -49.36
N LYS A 160 -18.28 5.64 -49.96
CA LYS A 160 -18.18 6.15 -51.33
C LYS A 160 -17.30 7.40 -51.42
N ASP A 161 -17.30 8.24 -50.38
CA ASP A 161 -16.49 9.46 -50.36
C ASP A 161 -14.99 9.21 -50.12
N VAL A 162 -14.65 8.13 -49.39
CA VAL A 162 -13.26 7.70 -49.20
C VAL A 162 -12.69 7.05 -50.48
N MET A 163 -13.52 6.37 -51.27
CA MET A 163 -13.08 5.76 -52.53
C MET A 163 -12.94 6.75 -53.70
N GLN A 164 -13.61 7.92 -53.65
CA GLN A 164 -13.54 8.93 -54.71
C GLN A 164 -12.42 9.97 -54.54
N GLY A 165 -11.55 9.84 -53.53
CA GLY A 165 -10.34 10.66 -53.43
C GLY A 165 -10.58 12.17 -53.26
N LYS A 166 -11.73 12.58 -52.69
CA LYS A 166 -12.10 13.99 -52.51
C LYS A 166 -11.76 14.60 -51.15
N ILE A 167 -10.99 13.92 -50.30
CA ILE A 167 -10.56 14.50 -49.02
C ILE A 167 -9.21 15.20 -49.20
N LYS A 168 -9.26 16.50 -49.54
CA LYS A 168 -8.09 17.39 -49.39
C LYS A 168 -7.74 17.49 -47.91
N LYS A 169 -6.49 17.16 -47.56
CA LYS A 169 -5.92 17.35 -46.22
C LYS A 169 -6.16 18.79 -45.74
N PRO A 170 -6.69 19.03 -44.54
CA PRO A 170 -6.58 20.34 -43.94
C PRO A 170 -5.13 20.56 -43.49
N VAL A 171 -4.46 21.50 -44.16
CA VAL A 171 -3.28 22.19 -43.65
C VAL A 171 -3.79 23.05 -42.49
N MET A 172 -3.45 22.69 -41.25
CA MET A 172 -3.61 23.61 -40.12
C MET A 172 -2.38 24.52 -40.09
N GLU A 173 -2.55 25.68 -40.69
CA GLU A 173 -1.69 26.86 -40.54
C GLU A 173 -2.15 27.57 -39.26
N PHE A 174 -1.36 27.46 -38.19
CA PHE A 174 -1.58 28.21 -36.96
C PHE A 174 -1.08 29.64 -37.19
N ALA A 175 -2.00 30.56 -37.46
CA ALA A 175 -1.74 31.99 -37.36
C ALA A 175 -1.84 32.41 -35.88
N GLU A 176 -0.71 32.82 -35.32
CA GLU A 176 -0.63 33.60 -34.09
C GLU A 176 -1.27 34.97 -34.32
N GLN A 177 -2.41 35.23 -33.69
CA GLN A 177 -2.89 36.59 -33.41
C GLN A 177 -3.46 36.63 -32.00
N GLY A 178 -2.58 36.89 -31.04
CA GLY A 178 -2.97 37.40 -29.73
C GLY A 178 -3.19 38.91 -29.83
N GLN A 179 -4.46 39.33 -29.81
CA GLN A 179 -4.82 40.69 -29.43
C GLN A 179 -4.97 40.73 -27.90
N GLU A 180 -3.98 41.31 -27.22
CA GLU A 180 -4.15 41.83 -25.87
C GLU A 180 -4.74 43.24 -25.95
N MET A 181 -5.83 43.48 -25.21
CA MET A 181 -6.29 44.84 -24.91
C MET A 181 -5.63 45.31 -23.59
N PRO A 182 -5.17 46.57 -23.50
CA PRO A 182 -4.35 47.07 -22.40
C PRO A 182 -5.18 47.62 -21.23
N PRO A 183 -4.51 47.94 -20.11
CA PRO A 183 -4.83 49.19 -19.41
C PRO A 183 -3.61 50.10 -19.24
N LEU A 184 -3.85 51.36 -19.62
CA LEU A 184 -3.26 52.64 -19.25
C LEU A 184 -1.87 52.70 -18.56
N GLU A 185 -0.95 53.35 -19.30
CA GLU A 185 -0.15 54.52 -18.93
C GLU A 185 0.65 54.50 -17.61
N ALA A 186 1.98 54.32 -17.76
CA ALA A 186 2.98 55.08 -17.01
C ALA A 186 4.23 55.26 -17.88
N GLU A 187 4.62 56.52 -18.06
CA GLU A 187 5.71 57.02 -18.89
C GLU A 187 7.11 56.69 -18.30
N GLY A 188 8.10 56.56 -19.18
CA GLY A 188 9.51 56.80 -18.83
C GLY A 188 10.53 55.96 -19.62
N PRO A 189 11.67 56.52 -20.07
CA PRO A 189 12.21 56.22 -21.39
C PRO A 189 13.61 55.57 -21.40
N ASP A 190 14.01 55.21 -22.62
CA ASP A 190 15.38 55.06 -23.16
C ASP A 190 16.22 53.84 -22.73
N LEU A 191 16.62 53.06 -23.75
CA LEU A 191 18.03 52.76 -24.11
C LEU A 191 18.11 51.73 -25.25
N THR A 192 18.46 52.26 -26.44
CA THR A 192 19.45 51.73 -27.40
C THR A 192 19.51 50.22 -27.72
N LYS A 193 19.18 49.93 -28.99
CA LYS A 193 19.63 48.76 -29.78
C LYS A 193 21.12 48.88 -30.12
N GLU A 194 21.87 47.77 -30.06
CA GLU A 194 22.59 47.19 -31.21
C GLU A 194 23.37 45.91 -30.84
N GLU A 195 23.65 45.11 -31.88
CA GLU A 195 24.62 43.98 -31.97
C GLU A 195 24.11 42.52 -31.98
N VAL A 196 23.75 42.08 -33.20
CA VAL A 196 24.27 40.92 -33.98
C VAL A 196 24.79 39.67 -33.23
N PRO A 197 24.30 38.46 -33.54
CA PRO A 197 25.04 37.21 -33.34
C PRO A 197 25.76 36.74 -34.63
N PRO A 198 26.95 36.12 -34.53
CA PRO A 198 27.63 35.56 -35.68
C PRO A 198 27.13 34.15 -36.04
N VAL A 199 27.17 33.94 -37.35
CA VAL A 199 27.08 32.69 -38.11
C VAL A 199 28.13 31.68 -37.65
N PHE A 200 27.73 30.41 -37.49
CA PHE A 200 28.66 29.28 -37.45
C PHE A 200 28.17 28.22 -38.45
N GLU A 201 28.89 28.12 -39.57
CA GLU A 201 28.88 27.01 -40.52
C GLU A 201 29.93 25.96 -40.10
N GLY A 202 29.65 24.69 -40.38
CA GLY A 202 30.62 23.61 -40.61
C GLY A 202 31.29 22.97 -39.37
N ASP A 203 30.99 21.70 -39.08
CA ASP A 203 31.79 20.60 -39.64
C ASP A 203 31.40 19.21 -39.11
N GLU A 204 31.40 18.28 -40.06
CA GLU A 204 31.76 16.85 -40.06
C GLU A 204 31.32 15.90 -38.92
N ALA A 205 30.54 14.91 -39.35
CA ALA A 205 30.26 13.67 -38.63
C ALA A 205 31.47 12.70 -38.67
N PRO A 206 31.80 12.03 -37.55
CA PRO A 206 32.72 10.90 -37.59
C PRO A 206 31.98 9.56 -37.82
N PRO A 207 32.61 8.60 -38.53
CA PRO A 207 31.99 7.35 -38.96
C PRO A 207 31.84 6.31 -37.84
N ALA A 208 30.84 5.45 -38.02
CA ALA A 208 30.56 4.30 -37.16
C ALA A 208 31.64 3.20 -37.25
N PRO A 209 32.02 2.55 -36.14
CA PRO A 209 32.82 1.33 -36.20
C PRO A 209 31.91 0.12 -36.43
N THR A 210 32.07 -0.50 -37.60
CA THR A 210 31.62 -1.86 -37.91
C THR A 210 32.62 -2.87 -37.29
N SER A 211 32.14 -3.72 -36.38
CA SER A 211 32.88 -4.91 -35.92
C SER A 211 32.05 -6.16 -36.20
N PRO A 212 32.58 -7.15 -36.97
CA PRO A 212 31.88 -8.37 -37.33
C PRO A 212 32.23 -9.50 -36.34
N GLU A 213 31.61 -9.53 -35.16
CA GLU A 213 31.82 -10.65 -34.21
C GLU A 213 30.53 -11.14 -33.52
N THR A 214 29.35 -10.66 -33.93
CA THR A 214 28.09 -10.97 -33.24
C THR A 214 27.19 -11.98 -33.96
N GLU A 215 27.53 -12.42 -35.17
CA GLU A 215 26.68 -13.35 -35.94
C GLU A 215 27.00 -14.84 -35.73
N GLU A 216 28.19 -15.19 -35.27
CA GLU A 216 28.55 -16.60 -35.03
C GLU A 216 27.95 -17.15 -33.73
N PHE A 217 27.81 -16.29 -32.71
CA PHE A 217 27.28 -16.69 -31.39
C PHE A 217 25.77 -16.98 -31.38
N LEU A 218 25.03 -16.49 -32.37
CA LEU A 218 23.58 -16.70 -32.52
C LEU A 218 23.22 -17.99 -33.28
N LYS A 219 24.14 -18.53 -34.10
CA LYS A 219 23.93 -19.81 -34.80
C LYS A 219 24.18 -21.02 -33.90
N GLU A 220 25.14 -20.94 -32.96
CA GLU A 220 25.46 -22.05 -32.06
C GLU A 220 24.36 -22.31 -31.00
N ARG A 221 23.61 -21.27 -30.62
CA ARG A 221 22.54 -21.38 -29.62
C ARG A 221 21.27 -22.05 -30.15
N THR A 222 21.04 -21.98 -31.46
CA THR A 222 19.85 -22.51 -32.13
C THR A 222 19.93 -24.02 -32.36
N GLN A 223 21.15 -24.57 -32.48
CA GLN A 223 21.38 -26.01 -32.64
C GLN A 223 21.23 -26.80 -31.32
N LYS A 224 21.57 -26.19 -30.18
CA LYS A 224 21.47 -26.85 -28.85
C LYS A 224 20.03 -26.96 -28.32
N GLU A 225 19.11 -26.14 -28.82
CA GLU A 225 17.70 -26.15 -28.41
C GLU A 225 16.85 -27.16 -29.20
N GLN A 226 17.32 -27.61 -30.37
CA GLN A 226 16.63 -28.61 -31.19
C GLN A 226 16.95 -30.06 -30.75
N GLN A 227 18.08 -30.32 -30.10
CA GLN A 227 18.43 -31.66 -29.60
C GLN A 227 17.72 -32.05 -28.28
N LEU A 228 17.15 -31.10 -27.53
CA LEU A 228 16.50 -31.37 -26.24
C LEU A 228 15.00 -31.72 -26.31
N LYS A 229 14.40 -31.77 -27.51
CA LYS A 229 12.95 -32.00 -27.70
C LYS A 229 12.58 -33.42 -28.17
N ALA A 230 13.55 -34.31 -28.38
CA ALA A 230 13.30 -35.69 -28.78
C ALA A 230 13.62 -36.66 -27.64
N GLY A 231 12.62 -36.99 -26.82
CA GLY A 231 12.68 -38.19 -25.99
C GLY A 231 12.01 -38.09 -24.62
N THR A 232 10.70 -38.36 -24.57
CA THR A 232 10.10 -39.31 -23.61
C THR A 232 8.59 -39.42 -23.87
N LYS A 233 8.18 -40.43 -24.63
CA LYS A 233 6.82 -40.99 -24.62
C LYS A 233 6.89 -42.27 -23.78
N GLY A 234 6.17 -42.30 -22.66
CA GLY A 234 6.02 -43.48 -21.81
C GLY A 234 4.64 -43.45 -21.16
N GLU A 235 3.77 -44.33 -21.64
CA GLU A 235 2.42 -44.57 -21.14
C GLU A 235 2.46 -45.19 -19.73
N ILE A 236 1.52 -44.80 -18.87
CA ILE A 236 1.28 -45.45 -17.57
C ILE A 236 -0.21 -45.83 -17.49
N PRO A 237 -0.55 -47.06 -17.08
CA PRO A 237 -1.91 -47.59 -17.14
C PRO A 237 -2.80 -47.09 -16.00
N LYS A 238 -4.11 -47.00 -16.29
CA LYS A 238 -5.18 -46.66 -15.34
C LYS A 238 -5.62 -47.92 -14.57
N GLY A 239 -5.72 -47.81 -13.25
CA GLY A 239 -6.38 -48.77 -12.36
C GLY A 239 -7.43 -48.08 -11.47
N PRO A 240 -8.48 -48.79 -11.01
CA PRO A 240 -9.72 -48.19 -10.54
C PRO A 240 -9.68 -47.78 -9.06
N VAL A 241 -10.36 -46.69 -8.73
CA VAL A 241 -10.53 -46.16 -7.37
C VAL A 241 -11.83 -46.71 -6.79
N VAL A 242 -11.71 -47.48 -5.71
CA VAL A 242 -12.81 -47.97 -4.87
C VAL A 242 -13.32 -46.83 -3.98
N ALA A 243 -14.63 -46.60 -4.04
CA ALA A 243 -15.38 -45.74 -3.15
C ALA A 243 -15.67 -46.42 -1.80
N LYS A 244 -15.65 -45.65 -0.70
CA LYS A 244 -16.59 -45.69 0.44
C LYS A 244 -16.04 -44.89 1.64
N ARG A 245 -16.75 -43.82 2.02
CA ARG A 245 -17.08 -43.43 3.41
C ARG A 245 -17.82 -42.07 3.43
N ALA A 246 -19.14 -42.14 3.35
CA ALA A 246 -20.03 -41.38 4.22
C ALA A 246 -20.24 -42.29 5.48
N THR A 247 -20.49 -41.84 6.70
CA THR A 247 -21.55 -40.93 7.18
C THR A 247 -21.25 -40.53 8.64
N LEU A 248 -21.56 -39.28 8.99
CA LEU A 248 -22.00 -38.84 10.34
C LEU A 248 -22.60 -37.42 10.23
N GLY A 249 -22.13 -36.62 9.26
CA GLY A 249 -22.68 -35.30 8.97
C GLY A 249 -24.00 -35.30 8.19
N ASP A 250 -24.32 -36.39 7.49
CA ASP A 250 -25.52 -36.47 6.65
C ASP A 250 -26.79 -36.81 7.48
N GLU A 251 -26.67 -37.55 8.58
CA GLU A 251 -27.80 -37.83 9.49
C GLU A 251 -28.28 -36.59 10.25
N ILE A 252 -27.38 -35.65 10.57
CA ILE A 252 -27.74 -34.41 11.28
C ILE A 252 -28.46 -33.43 10.34
N LYS A 253 -28.14 -33.44 9.04
CA LYS A 253 -28.81 -32.59 8.04
C LYS A 253 -30.23 -33.03 7.72
N GLU A 254 -30.54 -34.32 7.86
CA GLU A 254 -31.86 -34.86 7.52
C GLU A 254 -32.86 -34.78 8.67
N ALA A 255 -32.40 -34.71 9.93
CA ALA A 255 -33.25 -34.68 11.12
C ALA A 255 -33.77 -33.27 11.50
N LEU A 256 -33.04 -32.20 11.18
CA LEU A 256 -33.42 -30.84 11.62
C LEU A 256 -34.65 -30.20 10.94
N PRO A 257 -34.98 -30.41 9.65
CA PRO A 257 -36.08 -29.66 9.03
C PRO A 257 -37.48 -30.14 9.42
N LYS A 258 -37.64 -31.28 10.12
CA LYS A 258 -38.96 -31.85 10.43
C LYS A 258 -39.54 -31.45 11.79
N ALA A 259 -38.76 -30.85 12.69
CA ALA A 259 -39.19 -30.56 14.07
C ALA A 259 -39.28 -29.05 14.42
N VAL A 260 -38.89 -28.15 13.51
CA VAL A 260 -38.76 -26.72 13.80
C VAL A 260 -40.04 -25.87 13.64
N PRO A 261 -41.05 -26.19 12.81
CA PRO A 261 -42.12 -25.22 12.53
C PRO A 261 -43.20 -25.08 13.63
N SER A 262 -43.13 -25.80 14.75
CA SER A 262 -44.14 -25.74 15.83
C SER A 262 -43.66 -25.19 17.17
N LEU A 263 -42.40 -24.76 17.28
CA LEU A 263 -41.87 -24.21 18.53
C LEU A 263 -42.23 -22.73 18.68
N PRO A 264 -42.77 -22.29 19.84
CA PRO A 264 -42.99 -20.88 20.10
C PRO A 264 -41.64 -20.13 20.04
N VAL A 265 -41.63 -18.96 19.39
CA VAL A 265 -40.43 -18.16 19.07
C VAL A 265 -39.50 -17.97 20.28
N GLY A 266 -40.07 -17.82 21.49
CA GLY A 266 -39.30 -17.72 22.73
C GLY A 266 -38.42 -18.94 23.00
N LEU A 267 -38.93 -20.15 22.80
CA LEU A 267 -38.23 -21.41 23.07
C LEU A 267 -37.14 -21.69 22.02
N PHE A 268 -37.38 -21.27 20.78
CA PHE A 268 -36.39 -21.33 19.71
C PHE A 268 -35.17 -20.45 20.01
N MET A 269 -35.40 -19.21 20.48
CA MET A 269 -34.31 -18.29 20.84
C MET A 269 -33.49 -18.79 22.03
N THR A 270 -34.11 -19.43 23.02
CA THR A 270 -33.37 -20.07 24.14
C THR A 270 -32.50 -21.22 23.66
N LEU A 271 -33.00 -22.04 22.73
CA LEU A 271 -32.26 -23.19 22.18
C LEU A 271 -31.05 -22.72 21.36
N VAL A 272 -31.20 -21.65 20.56
CA VAL A 272 -30.10 -21.00 19.85
C VAL A 272 -29.06 -20.44 20.83
N ALA A 273 -29.49 -19.75 21.89
CA ALA A 273 -28.58 -19.23 22.91
C ALA A 273 -27.79 -20.35 23.62
N ILE A 274 -28.42 -21.48 23.94
CA ILE A 274 -27.76 -22.64 24.53
C ILE A 274 -26.74 -23.25 23.56
N ILE A 275 -27.08 -23.36 22.27
CA ILE A 275 -26.13 -23.84 21.25
C ILE A 275 -24.92 -22.90 21.17
N PHE A 276 -25.13 -21.59 21.15
CA PHE A 276 -24.04 -20.60 21.12
C PHE A 276 -23.15 -20.67 22.37
N LEU A 277 -23.72 -20.82 23.57
CA LEU A 277 -22.94 -21.00 24.81
C LEU A 277 -22.18 -22.33 24.82
N ALA A 278 -22.79 -23.42 24.36
CA ALA A 278 -22.14 -24.74 24.28
C ALA A 278 -21.00 -24.76 23.26
N THR A 279 -21.18 -24.12 22.09
CA THR A 279 -20.12 -23.98 21.09
C THR A 279 -19.00 -23.05 21.55
N GLY A 280 -19.33 -21.95 22.23
CA GLY A 280 -18.34 -21.06 22.84
C GLY A 280 -17.50 -21.77 23.90
N ALA A 281 -18.13 -22.51 24.82
CA ALA A 281 -17.45 -23.29 25.85
C ALA A 281 -16.59 -24.42 25.24
N TRP A 282 -17.07 -25.07 24.17
CA TRP A 282 -16.31 -26.10 23.45
C TRP A 282 -15.10 -25.52 22.70
N LEU A 283 -15.21 -24.33 22.11
CA LEU A 283 -14.08 -23.62 21.49
C LEU A 283 -13.01 -23.23 22.52
N VAL A 284 -13.42 -22.77 23.71
CA VAL A 284 -12.47 -22.47 24.80
C VAL A 284 -11.83 -23.76 25.32
N TYR A 285 -12.60 -24.82 25.54
CA TYR A 285 -12.09 -26.09 26.05
C TYR A 285 -11.16 -26.80 25.04
N SER A 286 -11.47 -26.75 23.75
CA SER A 286 -10.63 -27.31 22.68
C SER A 286 -9.37 -26.48 22.39
N SER A 287 -9.30 -25.24 22.86
CA SER A 287 -8.10 -24.40 22.78
C SER A 287 -7.09 -24.64 23.89
N LEU A 288 -7.44 -25.40 24.94
CA LEU A 288 -6.51 -25.75 26.00
C LEU A 288 -5.53 -26.83 25.49
N PRO A 289 -4.21 -26.58 25.57
CA PRO A 289 -3.23 -27.54 25.11
C PRO A 289 -3.37 -28.84 25.90
N SER A 290 -3.36 -29.96 25.18
CA SER A 290 -3.56 -31.29 25.77
C SER A 290 -2.44 -31.60 26.76
N LYS A 291 -2.66 -32.55 27.67
CA LYS A 291 -1.63 -33.00 28.62
C LYS A 291 -0.36 -33.46 27.89
N GLU A 292 -0.51 -34.13 26.74
CA GLU A 292 0.60 -34.57 25.90
C GLU A 292 1.37 -33.40 25.28
N GLU A 293 0.69 -32.34 24.85
CA GLU A 293 1.33 -31.14 24.30
C GLU A 293 2.14 -30.38 25.36
N LYS A 294 1.62 -30.30 26.59
CA LYS A 294 2.34 -29.70 27.72
C LYS A 294 3.60 -30.52 28.07
N GLU A 295 3.50 -31.84 28.08
CA GLU A 295 4.65 -32.73 28.31
C GLU A 295 5.68 -32.64 27.17
N ALA A 296 5.23 -32.56 25.91
CA ALA A 296 6.12 -32.40 24.76
C ALA A 296 6.86 -31.04 24.80
N ALA A 297 6.16 -29.96 25.16
CA ALA A 297 6.76 -28.64 25.34
C ALA A 297 7.81 -28.66 26.46
N PHE A 298 7.53 -29.35 27.57
CA PHE A 298 8.48 -29.51 28.68
C PHE A 298 9.74 -30.29 28.25
N ARG A 299 9.58 -31.43 27.56
CA ARG A 299 10.73 -32.22 27.05
C ARG A 299 11.58 -31.42 26.06
N GLN A 300 10.95 -30.61 25.20
CA GLN A 300 11.65 -29.76 24.26
C GLN A 300 12.44 -28.64 24.97
N ALA A 301 11.86 -28.04 26.01
CA ALA A 301 12.53 -27.03 26.82
C ALA A 301 13.75 -27.61 27.56
N GLU A 302 13.66 -28.85 28.03
CA GLU A 302 14.75 -29.55 28.70
C GLU A 302 15.89 -29.91 27.73
N LEU A 303 15.55 -30.37 26.52
CA LEU A 303 16.53 -30.59 25.45
C LEU A 303 17.29 -29.30 25.09
N ASN A 304 16.57 -28.18 24.98
CA ASN A 304 17.17 -26.88 24.70
C ASN A 304 18.12 -26.43 25.83
N ARG A 305 17.77 -26.69 27.11
CA ARG A 305 18.66 -26.43 28.25
C ARG A 305 19.93 -27.26 28.19
N GLN A 306 19.85 -28.54 27.82
CA GLN A 306 21.04 -29.39 27.67
C GLN A 306 21.94 -28.93 26.52
N GLN A 307 21.36 -28.50 25.39
CA GLN A 307 22.14 -27.96 24.27
C GLN A 307 22.84 -26.65 24.63
N LEU A 308 22.20 -25.80 25.44
CA LEU A 308 22.80 -24.55 25.91
C LEU A 308 24.04 -24.82 26.78
N LYS A 309 23.94 -25.75 27.74
CA LYS A 309 25.08 -26.16 28.59
C LYS A 309 26.25 -26.69 27.77
N LYS A 310 26.00 -27.52 26.76
CA LYS A 310 27.07 -28.01 25.85
C LYS A 310 27.76 -26.89 25.09
N ARG A 311 27.03 -25.88 24.62
CA ARG A 311 27.60 -24.72 23.94
C ARG A 311 28.44 -23.84 24.87
N GLU A 312 28.02 -23.69 26.12
CA GLU A 312 28.78 -22.97 27.13
C GLU A 312 30.08 -23.71 27.48
N GLU A 313 30.04 -25.03 27.62
CA GLU A 313 31.24 -25.86 27.82
C GLU A 313 32.21 -25.80 26.63
N GLU A 314 31.70 -25.81 25.39
CA GLU A 314 32.53 -25.66 24.19
C GLU A 314 33.20 -24.28 24.11
N ARG A 315 32.46 -23.20 24.46
CA ARG A 315 33.04 -21.85 24.52
C ARG A 315 34.13 -21.75 25.58
N ALA A 316 33.91 -22.28 26.78
CA ALA A 316 34.91 -22.29 27.83
C ALA A 316 36.19 -23.04 27.41
N ARG A 317 36.05 -24.18 26.70
CA ARG A 317 37.20 -24.90 26.14
C ARG A 317 37.94 -24.12 25.06
N GLN A 318 37.21 -23.36 24.24
CA GLN A 318 37.82 -22.53 23.20
C GLN A 318 38.59 -21.36 23.81
N GLU A 319 38.01 -20.66 24.79
CA GLU A 319 38.67 -19.59 25.53
C GLU A 319 39.94 -20.09 26.22
N GLN A 320 39.91 -21.28 26.82
CA GLN A 320 41.08 -21.89 27.45
C GLN A 320 42.19 -22.21 26.43
N ARG A 321 41.84 -22.68 25.22
CA ARG A 321 42.80 -22.91 24.12
C ARG A 321 43.40 -21.62 23.60
N GLU A 322 42.61 -20.55 23.51
CA GLU A 322 43.08 -19.23 23.09
C GLU A 322 44.03 -18.64 24.13
N GLN A 323 43.74 -18.78 25.43
CA GLN A 323 44.64 -18.38 26.50
C GLN A 323 45.95 -19.19 26.48
N GLU A 324 45.89 -20.51 26.28
CA GLU A 324 47.09 -21.35 26.19
C GLU A 324 47.94 -20.99 24.96
N ARG A 325 47.30 -20.67 23.83
CA ARG A 325 47.98 -20.21 22.61
C ARG A 325 48.64 -18.85 22.83
N ALA A 326 47.93 -17.90 23.43
CA ALA A 326 48.49 -16.59 23.76
C ALA A 326 49.68 -16.69 24.74
N ALA A 327 49.59 -17.58 25.73
CA ALA A 327 50.70 -17.83 26.66
C ALA A 327 51.93 -18.44 25.95
N LYS A 328 51.71 -19.37 25.00
CA LYS A 328 52.80 -19.94 24.19
C LYS A 328 53.42 -18.92 23.23
N GLU A 329 52.61 -18.06 22.60
CA GLU A 329 53.09 -16.99 21.72
C GLU A 329 53.88 -15.93 22.52
N ALA A 330 53.43 -15.56 23.72
CA ALA A 330 54.16 -14.66 24.61
C ALA A 330 55.50 -15.25 25.10
N ALA A 331 55.54 -16.55 25.42
CA ALA A 331 56.78 -17.23 25.80
C ALA A 331 57.77 -17.35 24.63
N ALA A 332 57.27 -17.53 23.40
CA ALA A 332 58.12 -17.57 22.20
C ALA A 332 58.68 -16.19 21.83
N ALA A 333 57.89 -15.11 22.01
CA ALA A 333 58.33 -13.74 21.78
C ALA A 333 59.44 -13.29 22.75
N ALA A 334 59.47 -13.82 23.96
CA ALA A 334 60.51 -13.51 24.95
C ALA A 334 61.90 -14.14 24.65
N ALA A 335 62.00 -15.04 23.67
CA ALA A 335 63.23 -15.78 23.35
C ALA A 335 63.96 -15.30 22.08
N GLN A 336 63.47 -14.25 21.40
CA GLN A 336 64.15 -13.70 20.22
C GLN A 336 65.22 -12.66 20.62
N PRO A 337 66.46 -12.79 20.14
CA PRO A 337 67.51 -11.80 20.36
C PRO A 337 67.16 -10.48 19.67
N SER A 338 67.37 -9.37 20.37
CA SER A 338 67.07 -7.99 19.99
C SER A 338 67.52 -7.67 18.56
N GLU A 339 66.55 -7.64 17.65
CA GLU A 339 66.67 -7.17 16.28
C GLU A 339 66.76 -5.63 16.29
N PRO A 340 67.62 -5.01 15.45
CA PRO A 340 67.88 -3.58 15.45
C PRO A 340 66.61 -2.75 15.25
N GLU A 341 66.55 -1.61 15.95
CA GLU A 341 65.39 -0.74 16.11
C GLU A 341 64.56 -0.56 14.82
N PRO A 342 63.27 -0.95 14.83
CA PRO A 342 62.40 -0.75 13.69
C PRO A 342 62.14 0.75 13.48
N PRO A 343 61.96 1.20 12.22
CA PRO A 343 61.59 2.56 11.88
C PRO A 343 60.33 2.98 12.67
N PRO A 344 60.20 4.27 13.03
CA PRO A 344 59.17 4.77 13.93
C PRO A 344 57.78 4.24 13.52
N GLU A 345 57.13 3.53 14.44
CA GLU A 345 55.80 2.96 14.19
C GLU A 345 54.86 4.04 13.65
N PRO A 346 54.16 3.80 12.54
CA PRO A 346 53.14 4.73 12.06
C PRO A 346 52.17 4.99 13.22
N PRO A 347 51.73 6.25 13.42
CA PRO A 347 50.87 6.60 14.54
C PRO A 347 49.66 5.67 14.55
N LYS A 348 49.45 4.99 15.70
CA LYS A 348 48.36 4.04 15.87
C LYS A 348 47.04 4.71 15.42
N PRO A 349 46.25 4.07 14.53
CA PRO A 349 45.02 4.67 14.03
C PRO A 349 44.16 5.11 15.21
N LYS A 350 43.73 6.38 15.20
CA LYS A 350 42.86 6.94 16.24
C LYS A 350 41.61 6.06 16.37
N GLU A 351 41.51 5.31 17.47
CA GLU A 351 40.36 4.47 17.74
C GLU A 351 39.18 5.33 18.18
N TRP A 352 38.08 5.26 17.45
CA TRP A 352 36.86 6.00 17.78
C TRP A 352 35.92 5.10 18.58
N PRO A 353 35.36 5.59 19.71
CA PRO A 353 34.49 4.79 20.55
C PRO A 353 33.22 4.35 19.81
N ARG A 354 32.80 3.11 20.04
CA ARG A 354 31.54 2.56 19.52
C ARG A 354 30.37 3.05 20.37
N VAL A 355 29.84 4.21 19.99
CA VAL A 355 28.60 4.75 20.58
C VAL A 355 27.41 4.26 19.77
N GLU A 356 26.46 3.60 20.43
CA GLU A 356 25.19 3.19 19.82
C GLU A 356 24.31 4.42 19.52
N PRO A 357 23.63 4.47 18.36
CA PRO A 357 22.77 5.59 18.01
C PRO A 357 21.54 5.69 18.92
N THR A 358 21.28 6.87 19.49
CA THR A 358 20.04 7.15 20.22
C THR A 358 18.98 7.81 19.34
N TYR A 359 19.39 8.53 18.28
CA TYR A 359 18.48 9.14 17.31
C TYR A 359 19.03 9.15 15.88
N ILE A 360 18.12 9.34 14.92
CA ILE A 360 18.45 9.66 13.53
C ILE A 360 17.43 10.67 13.01
N ARG A 361 17.90 11.71 12.31
CA ARG A 361 17.08 12.75 11.69
C ARG A 361 17.45 12.88 10.21
N ILE A 362 16.44 13.02 9.36
CA ILE A 362 16.57 13.22 7.93
C ILE A 362 16.23 14.68 7.63
N SER A 363 17.13 15.40 6.96
CA SER A 363 16.96 16.81 6.61
C SER A 363 17.21 17.03 5.11
N PRO A 364 16.14 17.12 4.30
CA PRO A 364 16.28 17.46 2.89
C PRO A 364 16.85 18.88 2.70
N LYS A 365 17.81 19.04 1.79
CA LYS A 365 18.51 20.30 1.48
C LYS A 365 18.45 20.57 -0.03
N ASP A 366 18.15 21.81 -0.38
CA ASP A 366 18.15 22.33 -1.77
C ASP A 366 17.39 21.46 -2.80
N LEU A 367 16.18 21.01 -2.45
CA LEU A 367 15.42 20.05 -3.27
C LEU A 367 14.99 20.56 -4.66
N ALA A 368 14.92 21.88 -4.82
CA ALA A 368 14.55 22.54 -6.08
C ALA A 368 15.77 23.06 -6.87
N GLY A 369 16.96 23.07 -6.25
CA GLY A 369 18.19 23.55 -6.87
C GLY A 369 18.89 22.48 -7.70
N GLY A 370 20.07 22.83 -8.22
CA GLY A 370 20.86 21.96 -9.09
C GLY A 370 21.54 20.81 -8.34
N SER A 371 21.59 20.86 -7.01
CA SER A 371 22.27 19.85 -6.16
C SER A 371 21.36 19.37 -5.02
N PRO A 372 20.22 18.73 -5.32
CA PRO A 372 19.33 18.22 -4.29
C PRO A 372 20.06 17.19 -3.43
N ALA A 373 19.98 17.36 -2.13
CA ALA A 373 20.69 16.52 -1.17
C ALA A 373 19.82 16.19 0.04
N VAL A 374 20.16 15.09 0.72
CA VAL A 374 19.55 14.73 2.01
C VAL A 374 20.66 14.54 3.03
N GLU A 375 20.59 15.28 4.13
CA GLU A 375 21.52 15.16 5.25
C GLU A 375 20.94 14.27 6.35
N PHE A 376 21.76 13.36 6.86
CA PHE A 376 21.43 12.49 7.99
C PHE A 376 22.19 12.94 9.23
N THR A 377 21.47 13.34 10.27
CA THR A 377 22.07 13.70 11.57
C THR A 377 21.80 12.59 12.58
N THR A 378 22.83 12.09 13.25
CA THR A 378 22.76 11.05 14.29
C THR A 378 23.95 11.18 15.23
N ASP A 379 23.75 10.76 16.47
CA ASP A 379 24.78 10.64 17.50
C ASP A 379 25.54 9.30 17.45
N GLY A 380 25.06 8.35 16.64
CA GLY A 380 25.70 7.04 16.51
C GLY A 380 27.08 7.12 15.87
N SER A 381 28.02 6.34 16.39
CA SER A 381 29.37 6.22 15.82
C SER A 381 29.34 5.72 14.37
N HIS A 382 30.41 6.00 13.63
CA HIS A 382 30.52 5.65 12.21
C HIS A 382 30.54 4.12 11.94
N HIS A 383 30.71 3.32 12.99
CA HIS A 383 30.66 1.85 12.96
C HIS A 383 29.26 1.31 12.61
N PHE A 384 28.21 2.12 12.77
CA PHE A 384 26.84 1.74 12.45
C PHE A 384 26.45 2.29 11.07
N PRO A 385 26.39 1.46 10.02
CA PRO A 385 25.95 1.92 8.71
C PRO A 385 24.49 2.36 8.77
N ILE A 386 24.15 3.42 8.04
CA ILE A 386 22.76 3.86 7.88
C ILE A 386 22.17 3.07 6.71
N GLU A 387 21.21 2.21 6.97
CA GLU A 387 20.43 1.57 5.92
C GLU A 387 19.38 2.55 5.39
N ILE A 388 19.52 2.94 4.13
CA ILE A 388 18.63 3.89 3.47
C ILE A 388 17.74 3.12 2.51
N LYS A 389 16.44 3.33 2.63
CA LYS A 389 15.41 2.88 1.69
C LYS A 389 14.71 4.11 1.13
N MET A 390 14.75 4.28 -0.18
CA MET A 390 14.07 5.38 -0.86
C MET A 390 13.04 4.82 -1.82
N THR A 391 11.81 5.33 -1.71
CA THR A 391 10.65 4.89 -2.49
C THR A 391 9.95 6.10 -3.09
N GLY A 392 9.41 5.96 -4.29
CA GLY A 392 8.48 6.92 -4.86
C GLY A 392 7.33 6.17 -5.51
N GLU A 393 6.12 6.55 -5.14
CA GLU A 393 4.92 5.82 -5.53
C GLU A 393 4.58 6.06 -7.00
N ALA A 394 3.85 5.12 -7.57
CA ALA A 394 3.44 5.21 -8.95
C ALA A 394 2.46 6.37 -9.17
N GLY A 395 2.74 7.17 -10.19
CA GLY A 395 1.97 8.37 -10.49
C GLY A 395 2.25 9.56 -9.56
N GLN A 396 3.32 9.50 -8.75
CA GLN A 396 3.85 10.65 -8.01
C GLN A 396 5.15 11.21 -8.59
N ILE A 397 5.76 10.49 -9.54
CA ILE A 397 7.03 10.86 -10.18
C ILE A 397 6.80 10.98 -11.69
N LEU A 398 7.15 12.11 -12.28
CA LEU A 398 7.08 12.32 -13.72
C LEU A 398 8.06 11.39 -14.46
N ASN A 399 7.61 10.86 -15.59
CA ASN A 399 8.38 10.03 -16.52
C ASN A 399 8.98 8.74 -15.93
N ARG A 400 8.58 8.36 -14.71
CA ARG A 400 8.95 7.07 -14.09
C ARG A 400 7.70 6.36 -13.57
N ARG A 401 7.69 5.04 -13.65
CA ARG A 401 6.56 4.24 -13.13
C ARG A 401 6.54 4.20 -11.61
N SER A 402 7.70 4.01 -11.00
CA SER A 402 7.93 4.13 -9.57
C SER A 402 9.41 4.37 -9.34
N TYR A 403 9.81 4.52 -8.08
CA TYR A 403 11.20 4.45 -7.69
C TYR A 403 11.32 3.56 -6.45
N TRP A 404 12.32 2.68 -6.43
CA TRP A 404 12.69 1.93 -5.24
C TRP A 404 14.18 1.67 -5.29
N ARG A 405 14.87 1.97 -4.20
CA ARG A 405 16.29 1.65 -4.03
C ARG A 405 16.60 1.51 -2.54
N GLN A 406 17.41 0.52 -2.19
CA GLN A 406 17.91 0.30 -0.84
C GLN A 406 19.42 0.14 -0.87
N TRP A 407 20.13 0.82 0.04
CA TRP A 407 21.58 0.72 0.18
C TRP A 407 22.03 1.12 1.59
N ALA A 408 23.23 0.70 1.98
CA ALA A 408 23.85 1.10 3.22
C ALA A 408 24.81 2.28 2.97
N LEU A 409 24.59 3.40 3.66
CA LEU A 409 25.51 4.53 3.69
C LEU A 409 26.53 4.29 4.81
N ARG A 410 27.78 4.03 4.41
CA ARG A 410 28.92 4.02 5.33
C ARG A 410 29.37 5.46 5.55
N THR A 411 29.68 5.78 6.79
CA THR A 411 29.96 7.14 7.22
C THR A 411 31.39 7.22 7.69
N GLU A 412 32.05 8.36 7.44
CA GLU A 412 33.38 8.65 7.99
C GLU A 412 33.20 9.49 9.26
N PRO A 413 34.09 9.35 10.27
CA PRO A 413 33.94 9.98 11.59
C PRO A 413 33.78 11.51 11.56
N ASP A 414 34.27 12.21 10.54
CA ASP A 414 34.30 13.68 10.49
C ASP A 414 33.60 14.29 9.26
N LYS A 415 32.95 13.46 8.42
CA LYS A 415 32.25 13.96 7.22
C LYS A 415 30.74 14.05 7.44
N PRO A 416 30.08 15.12 6.98
CA PRO A 416 28.63 15.19 7.04
C PRO A 416 28.03 14.06 6.20
N ARG A 417 26.99 13.42 6.74
CA ARG A 417 26.34 12.28 6.10
C ARG A 417 25.35 12.80 5.08
N ILE A 418 25.87 13.20 3.92
CA ILE A 418 25.07 13.81 2.85
C ILE A 418 24.91 12.81 1.71
N LEU A 419 23.67 12.58 1.31
CA LEU A 419 23.31 11.85 0.12
C LEU A 419 22.98 12.84 -1.00
N ASN A 420 23.83 12.88 -2.02
CA ASN A 420 23.54 13.65 -3.23
C ASN A 420 22.48 12.92 -4.09
N LEU A 421 21.31 13.52 -4.24
CA LEU A 421 20.20 12.96 -5.00
C LEU A 421 20.37 13.14 -6.52
N ALA A 422 21.17 14.11 -6.97
CA ALA A 422 21.44 14.31 -8.40
C ALA A 422 22.11 13.08 -9.03
N ALA A 423 23.01 12.43 -8.28
CA ALA A 423 23.67 11.19 -8.69
C ALA A 423 22.70 10.03 -8.95
N LEU A 424 21.49 10.08 -8.37
CA LEU A 424 20.44 9.07 -8.52
C LEU A 424 19.54 9.32 -9.74
N ARG A 425 19.73 10.45 -10.44
CA ARG A 425 18.94 10.88 -11.62
C ARG A 425 17.43 10.82 -11.38
N LEU A 426 16.99 11.29 -10.21
CA LEU A 426 15.57 11.28 -9.84
C LEU A 426 14.74 12.12 -10.82
N GLY A 427 13.51 11.68 -11.08
CA GLY A 427 12.55 12.50 -11.82
C GLY A 427 11.90 13.51 -10.88
N GLU A 428 11.18 14.47 -11.44
CA GLU A 428 10.42 15.42 -10.63
C GLU A 428 9.23 14.71 -9.98
N GLY A 429 9.04 14.91 -8.67
CA GLY A 429 7.97 14.24 -7.96
C GLY A 429 8.18 14.06 -6.46
N THR A 430 7.24 13.37 -5.84
CA THR A 430 7.28 13.06 -4.41
C THR A 430 8.01 11.76 -4.16
N TYR A 431 8.91 11.80 -3.18
CA TYR A 431 9.71 10.68 -2.71
C TYR A 431 9.58 10.54 -1.20
N GLN A 432 9.66 9.30 -0.74
CA GLN A 432 9.74 8.94 0.66
C GLN A 432 11.08 8.27 0.91
N ILE A 433 11.75 8.70 1.97
CA ILE A 433 13.01 8.11 2.42
C ILE A 433 12.84 7.62 3.84
N GLU A 434 13.33 6.42 4.07
CA GLU A 434 13.40 5.76 5.36
C GLU A 434 14.86 5.44 5.63
N ALA A 435 15.37 5.86 6.79
CA ALA A 435 16.73 5.62 7.21
C ALA A 435 16.71 4.88 8.54
N VAL A 436 17.40 3.75 8.60
CA VAL A 436 17.50 2.88 9.77
C VAL A 436 18.96 2.80 10.21
N ILE A 437 19.22 3.05 11.49
CA ILE A 437 20.55 2.90 12.10
C ILE A 437 20.39 2.18 13.45
N GLY A 438 20.97 0.99 13.57
CA GLY A 438 20.77 0.13 14.74
C GLY A 438 19.28 -0.17 14.98
N LYS A 439 18.74 0.30 16.11
CA LYS A 439 17.31 0.14 16.48
C LYS A 439 16.46 1.38 16.19
N LYS A 440 17.04 2.43 15.62
CA LYS A 440 16.37 3.70 15.37
C LYS A 440 16.03 3.82 13.88
N ALA A 441 14.85 4.36 13.59
CA ALA A 441 14.39 4.60 12.24
C ALA A 441 13.80 6.01 12.15
N ALA A 442 14.02 6.67 11.01
CA ALA A 442 13.36 7.92 10.65
C ALA A 442 12.79 7.80 9.25
N ARG A 443 11.63 8.44 9.03
CA ARG A 443 10.98 8.50 7.72
C ARG A 443 10.62 9.95 7.40
N THR A 444 10.83 10.36 6.16
CA THR A 444 10.51 11.70 5.69
C THR A 444 10.04 11.64 4.25
N GLU A 445 9.05 12.46 3.92
CA GLU A 445 8.55 12.66 2.56
C GLU A 445 9.02 14.02 2.05
N PHE A 446 9.44 14.07 0.80
CA PHE A 446 9.92 15.30 0.18
C PHE A 446 9.68 15.31 -1.33
N PHE A 447 9.70 16.50 -1.92
CA PHE A 447 9.49 16.71 -3.34
C PHE A 447 10.80 17.09 -4.02
N VAL A 448 11.19 16.39 -5.09
CA VAL A 448 12.38 16.73 -5.89
C VAL A 448 11.93 17.46 -7.16
N GLY A 449 12.59 18.57 -7.48
CA GLY A 449 12.30 19.40 -8.66
C GLY A 449 11.53 20.68 -8.34
N LYS A 450 11.09 21.39 -9.39
CA LYS A 450 10.32 22.64 -9.26
C LYS A 450 8.83 22.33 -9.36
N LYS A 451 8.02 22.79 -8.39
CA LYS A 451 6.56 22.76 -8.51
C LYS A 451 6.10 23.86 -9.49
N SER A 452 6.34 23.64 -10.78
CA SER A 452 5.83 24.52 -11.83
C SER A 452 4.30 24.47 -11.86
N GLY A 453 3.64 25.52 -12.36
CA GLY A 453 2.18 25.52 -12.53
C GLY A 453 1.67 24.36 -13.41
N GLY A 454 2.50 23.86 -14.33
CA GLY A 454 2.21 22.73 -15.20
C GLY A 454 2.38 21.34 -14.55
N PHE A 455 3.12 21.23 -13.43
CA PHE A 455 3.49 19.94 -12.84
C PHE A 455 2.29 19.02 -12.59
N ASN A 456 1.19 19.55 -12.05
CA ASN A 456 0.01 18.74 -11.76
C ASN A 456 -0.69 18.22 -13.04
N SER A 457 -0.68 19.02 -14.12
CA SER A 457 -1.21 18.61 -15.43
C SER A 457 -0.36 17.50 -16.03
N ASP A 458 0.97 17.67 -16.00
CA ASP A 458 1.92 16.66 -16.47
C ASP A 458 1.82 15.36 -15.66
N LEU A 459 1.57 15.48 -14.35
CA LEU A 459 1.38 14.34 -13.47
C LEU A 459 0.09 13.60 -13.81
N ASP A 460 -1.01 14.30 -14.08
CA ASP A 460 -2.26 13.69 -14.54
C ASP A 460 -2.10 12.97 -15.89
N GLN A 461 -1.42 13.59 -16.85
CA GLN A 461 -1.09 12.95 -18.13
C GLN A 461 -0.19 11.72 -17.92
N HIS A 462 0.79 11.80 -17.03
CA HIS A 462 1.64 10.68 -16.67
C HIS A 462 0.83 9.54 -16.06
N ARG A 463 -0.08 9.82 -15.11
CA ARG A 463 -0.99 8.84 -14.50
C ARG A 463 -1.83 8.13 -15.54
N LYS A 464 -2.38 8.86 -16.52
CA LYS A 464 -3.10 8.29 -17.66
C LYS A 464 -2.22 7.36 -18.48
N ARG A 465 -0.98 7.76 -18.81
CA ARG A 465 -0.01 6.92 -19.54
C ARG A 465 0.33 5.63 -18.80
N ILE A 466 0.46 5.66 -17.47
CA ILE A 466 0.84 4.49 -16.68
C ILE A 466 -0.34 3.59 -16.27
N ALA A 467 -1.59 4.04 -16.43
CA ALA A 467 -2.79 3.32 -15.99
C ALA A 467 -2.88 1.87 -16.52
N LEU A 468 -2.52 1.65 -17.79
CA LEU A 468 -2.49 0.30 -18.38
C LEU A 468 -1.44 -0.60 -17.71
N PHE A 469 -0.28 -0.04 -17.32
CA PHE A 469 0.74 -0.79 -16.59
C PHE A 469 0.26 -1.15 -15.19
N HIS A 470 -0.42 -0.24 -14.48
CA HIS A 470 -1.05 -0.53 -13.18
C HIS A 470 -1.97 -1.75 -13.28
N GLN A 471 -2.92 -1.75 -14.22
CA GLN A 471 -3.89 -2.83 -14.36
C GLN A 471 -3.22 -4.18 -14.69
N ARG A 472 -2.27 -4.19 -15.64
CA ARG A 472 -1.54 -5.39 -16.03
C ARG A 472 -0.72 -5.95 -14.87
N GLU A 473 -0.02 -5.09 -14.15
CA GLU A 473 0.84 -5.49 -13.05
C GLU A 473 0.05 -5.97 -11.83
N ARG A 474 -1.05 -5.29 -11.50
CA ARG A 474 -1.98 -5.70 -10.46
C ARG A 474 -2.54 -7.09 -10.73
N ARG A 475 -2.98 -7.37 -11.96
CA ARG A 475 -3.44 -8.71 -12.37
C ARG A 475 -2.34 -9.75 -12.18
N ARG A 476 -1.10 -9.43 -12.54
CA ARG A 476 0.06 -10.32 -12.35
C ARG A 476 0.37 -10.58 -10.88
N LEU A 477 0.37 -9.56 -10.02
CA LEU A 477 0.55 -9.70 -8.57
C LEU A 477 -0.52 -10.62 -7.98
N TYR A 478 -1.79 -10.39 -8.34
CA TYR A 478 -2.90 -11.22 -7.90
C TYR A 478 -2.73 -12.69 -8.34
N GLN A 479 -2.39 -12.92 -9.61
CA GLN A 479 -2.15 -14.26 -10.15
C GLN A 479 -0.98 -14.94 -9.43
N ALA A 480 0.13 -14.23 -9.23
CA ALA A 480 1.33 -14.75 -8.58
C ALA A 480 1.07 -15.12 -7.11
N ALA A 481 0.40 -14.24 -6.36
CA ALA A 481 0.03 -14.50 -4.98
C ALA A 481 -0.95 -15.68 -4.85
N THR A 482 -1.94 -15.74 -5.74
CA THR A 482 -2.90 -16.86 -5.79
C THR A 482 -2.21 -18.17 -6.12
N HIS A 483 -1.34 -18.19 -7.12
CA HIS A 483 -0.60 -19.37 -7.54
C HIS A 483 0.33 -19.87 -6.42
N LEU A 484 1.07 -18.99 -5.75
CA LEU A 484 1.89 -19.37 -4.59
C LEU A 484 1.04 -19.94 -3.45
N ARG A 485 -0.12 -19.34 -3.16
CA ARG A 485 -1.05 -19.83 -2.13
C ARG A 485 -1.55 -21.24 -2.47
N ASP A 486 -1.92 -21.48 -3.72
CA ASP A 486 -2.41 -22.79 -4.16
C ASP A 486 -1.31 -23.86 -4.10
N VAL A 487 -0.07 -23.51 -4.47
CA VAL A 487 1.12 -24.38 -4.31
C VAL A 487 1.40 -24.68 -2.84
N ALA A 488 1.27 -23.70 -1.95
CA ALA A 488 1.41 -23.89 -0.51
C ALA A 488 0.30 -24.80 0.07
N ARG A 489 -0.94 -24.66 -0.43
CA ARG A 489 -2.08 -25.50 -0.03
C ARG A 489 -1.92 -26.95 -0.52
N GLU A 490 -1.43 -27.14 -1.74
CA GLU A 490 -1.08 -28.47 -2.28
C GLU A 490 -0.06 -29.16 -1.37
N PHE A 491 0.98 -28.43 -0.94
CA PHE A 491 2.00 -28.95 -0.04
C PHE A 491 1.43 -29.41 1.30
N GLU A 492 0.66 -28.56 1.97
CA GLU A 492 0.05 -28.87 3.25
C GLU A 492 -0.84 -30.13 3.18
N GLY A 493 -1.69 -30.19 2.14
CA GLY A 493 -2.59 -31.33 1.95
C GLY A 493 -1.86 -32.65 1.70
N GLN A 494 -0.68 -32.63 1.05
CA GLN A 494 0.11 -33.82 0.76
C GLN A 494 1.06 -34.19 1.90
N ALA A 495 1.53 -33.24 2.70
CA ALA A 495 2.41 -33.49 3.85
C ALA A 495 1.78 -34.48 4.84
N TYR A 496 0.49 -34.31 5.16
CA TYR A 496 -0.22 -35.24 6.04
C TYR A 496 -0.50 -36.60 5.39
N LYS A 497 -0.93 -36.60 4.12
CA LYS A 497 -1.26 -37.84 3.38
C LYS A 497 -0.04 -38.74 3.20
N LEU A 498 1.12 -38.15 2.95
CA LEU A 498 2.37 -38.86 2.66
C LEU A 498 3.29 -38.97 3.88
N ALA A 499 2.84 -38.57 5.08
CA ALA A 499 3.60 -38.66 6.33
C ALA A 499 4.21 -40.05 6.58
N ARG A 500 3.49 -41.10 6.19
CA ARG A 500 3.93 -42.50 6.37
C ARG A 500 4.65 -43.10 5.16
N ASN A 501 4.62 -42.44 4.00
CA ASN A 501 5.16 -42.96 2.74
C ASN A 501 6.36 -42.13 2.26
N ARG A 502 7.57 -42.52 2.67
CA ARG A 502 8.81 -41.76 2.38
C ARG A 502 9.14 -41.67 0.89
N SER A 503 8.98 -42.76 0.13
CA SER A 503 9.27 -42.76 -1.30
C SER A 503 8.27 -41.88 -2.07
N GLY A 504 6.98 -41.97 -1.69
CA GLY A 504 5.93 -41.08 -2.19
C GLY A 504 6.22 -39.61 -1.88
N TRP A 505 6.62 -39.31 -0.64
CA TRP A 505 6.99 -37.96 -0.20
C TRP A 505 8.15 -37.38 -1.01
N ASN A 506 9.24 -38.13 -1.20
CA ASN A 506 10.40 -37.63 -1.94
C ASN A 506 10.07 -37.35 -3.42
N ARG A 507 9.25 -38.20 -4.04
CA ARG A 507 8.77 -37.98 -5.41
C ARG A 507 7.88 -36.74 -5.49
N PHE A 508 6.93 -36.61 -4.56
CA PHE A 508 6.05 -35.45 -4.46
C PHE A 508 6.86 -34.16 -4.28
N PHE A 509 7.76 -34.11 -3.28
CA PHE A 509 8.54 -32.93 -2.95
C PHE A 509 9.40 -32.44 -4.13
N ARG A 510 10.04 -33.37 -4.86
CA ARG A 510 10.81 -33.02 -6.07
C ARG A 510 9.93 -32.38 -7.14
N SER A 511 8.77 -32.98 -7.43
CA SER A 511 7.81 -32.45 -8.41
C SER A 511 7.26 -31.08 -7.96
N TRP A 512 6.84 -30.98 -6.70
CA TRP A 512 6.34 -29.76 -6.08
C TRP A 512 7.37 -28.63 -6.11
N SER A 513 8.64 -28.89 -5.77
CA SER A 513 9.71 -27.89 -5.80
C SER A 513 9.95 -27.36 -7.22
N GLN A 514 9.80 -28.20 -8.25
CA GLN A 514 9.87 -27.75 -9.64
C GLN A 514 8.67 -26.88 -10.02
N LYS A 515 7.44 -27.23 -9.60
CA LYS A 515 6.26 -26.38 -9.79
C LYS A 515 6.44 -25.02 -9.12
N MET A 516 6.93 -25.00 -7.88
CA MET A 516 7.18 -23.80 -7.10
C MET A 516 8.23 -22.89 -7.76
N LYS A 517 9.35 -23.47 -8.23
CA LYS A 517 10.36 -22.74 -9.01
C LYS A 517 9.82 -22.21 -10.33
N LYS A 518 8.97 -22.98 -11.01
CA LYS A 518 8.33 -22.55 -12.26
C LYS A 518 7.43 -21.35 -12.01
N ALA A 519 6.55 -21.41 -11.01
CA ALA A 519 5.69 -20.31 -10.59
C ALA A 519 6.49 -19.03 -10.31
N PHE A 520 7.60 -19.16 -9.57
CA PHE A 520 8.49 -18.05 -9.30
C PHE A 520 9.17 -17.49 -10.56
N ARG A 521 9.73 -18.34 -11.43
CA ARG A 521 10.45 -17.89 -12.64
C ARG A 521 9.55 -17.24 -13.69
N SER A 522 8.32 -17.73 -13.84
CA SER A 522 7.39 -17.16 -14.83
C SER A 522 6.85 -15.81 -14.40
N GLU A 523 6.66 -15.59 -13.09
CA GLU A 523 5.90 -14.44 -12.59
C GLU A 523 6.77 -13.40 -11.87
N MET A 524 7.87 -13.80 -11.21
CA MET A 524 8.70 -12.96 -10.34
C MET A 524 10.13 -12.79 -10.86
N LYS A 525 10.28 -12.09 -11.98
CA LYS A 525 11.61 -11.62 -12.46
C LYS A 525 12.04 -10.32 -11.77
N VAL A 526 11.87 -10.25 -10.45
CA VAL A 526 12.12 -9.03 -9.66
C VAL A 526 13.48 -9.15 -8.97
N SER A 527 14.37 -8.23 -9.29
CA SER A 527 15.68 -8.05 -8.67
C SER A 527 15.78 -6.63 -8.10
N PRO A 528 16.62 -6.40 -7.09
CA PRO A 528 16.88 -5.04 -6.58
C PRO A 528 17.30 -4.05 -7.68
N SER A 529 17.90 -4.53 -8.77
CA SER A 529 18.32 -3.71 -9.92
C SER A 529 17.19 -3.33 -10.87
N ASN A 530 16.11 -4.11 -10.97
CA ASN A 530 15.03 -3.84 -11.92
C ASN A 530 13.68 -3.50 -11.25
N VAL A 531 13.63 -3.52 -9.93
CA VAL A 531 12.42 -3.27 -9.14
C VAL A 531 11.79 -1.90 -9.42
N GLY A 532 12.58 -0.88 -9.79
CA GLY A 532 12.07 0.43 -10.22
C GLY A 532 11.31 0.43 -11.56
N ALA A 533 11.34 -0.66 -12.33
CA ALA A 533 10.56 -0.80 -13.57
C ALA A 533 9.10 -1.21 -13.32
N PHE A 534 8.81 -1.65 -12.10
CA PHE A 534 7.50 -2.09 -11.63
C PHE A 534 6.72 -0.90 -11.07
N VAL A 535 5.41 -0.95 -11.20
CA VAL A 535 4.48 0.02 -10.63
C VAL A 535 4.36 -0.19 -9.11
N TYR A 536 4.39 -1.45 -8.66
CA TYR A 536 4.22 -1.85 -7.27
C TYR A 536 5.49 -2.55 -6.73
N PRO A 537 6.63 -1.84 -6.65
CA PRO A 537 7.92 -2.45 -6.32
C PRO A 537 7.91 -3.17 -4.96
N GLN A 538 7.27 -2.57 -3.95
CA GLN A 538 7.22 -3.13 -2.60
C GLN A 538 6.41 -4.44 -2.56
N ALA A 539 5.21 -4.47 -3.17
CA ALA A 539 4.37 -5.68 -3.19
C ALA A 539 5.08 -6.86 -3.88
N TRP A 540 5.83 -6.60 -4.95
CA TRP A 540 6.66 -7.64 -5.59
C TRP A 540 7.80 -8.14 -4.70
N MET A 541 8.43 -7.25 -3.93
CA MET A 541 9.49 -7.62 -2.98
C MET A 541 8.93 -8.41 -1.80
N ASP A 542 7.76 -8.01 -1.28
CA ASP A 542 7.06 -8.72 -0.20
C ASP A 542 6.66 -10.12 -0.65
N LEU A 543 6.09 -10.24 -1.86
CA LEU A 543 5.74 -11.52 -2.45
C LEU A 543 6.96 -12.44 -2.66
N LYS A 544 8.10 -11.86 -3.07
CA LYS A 544 9.38 -12.58 -3.16
C LYS A 544 9.88 -13.02 -1.79
N GLY A 545 9.71 -12.20 -0.75
CA GLY A 545 10.00 -12.56 0.64
C GLY A 545 9.17 -13.77 1.08
N LEU A 546 7.86 -13.74 0.88
CA LEU A 546 6.94 -14.85 1.17
C LEU A 546 7.31 -16.13 0.43
N TYR A 547 7.77 -16.03 -0.82
CA TYR A 547 8.30 -17.17 -1.55
C TYR A 547 9.53 -17.79 -0.87
N VAL A 548 10.50 -16.97 -0.45
CA VAL A 548 11.72 -17.45 0.23
C VAL A 548 11.36 -18.11 1.57
N GLU A 549 10.47 -17.50 2.34
CA GLU A 549 9.97 -18.07 3.60
C GLU A 549 9.27 -19.42 3.35
N LEU A 550 8.45 -19.52 2.31
CA LEU A 550 7.77 -20.76 1.94
C LEU A 550 8.76 -21.86 1.51
N ASP A 551 9.79 -21.54 0.70
CA ASP A 551 10.83 -22.50 0.31
C ASP A 551 11.58 -23.01 1.55
N GLN A 552 11.93 -22.12 2.48
CA GLN A 552 12.61 -22.49 3.72
C GLN A 552 11.72 -23.37 4.60
N ALA A 553 10.48 -22.97 4.85
CA ALA A 553 9.53 -23.73 5.67
C ALA A 553 9.28 -25.13 5.10
N THR A 554 9.08 -25.24 3.78
CA THR A 554 8.85 -26.52 3.11
C THR A 554 10.08 -27.43 3.12
N ARG A 555 11.30 -26.87 3.02
CA ARG A 555 12.55 -27.63 3.21
C ARG A 555 12.74 -28.13 4.63
N LYS A 556 12.38 -27.35 5.66
CA LYS A 556 12.38 -27.81 7.05
C LYS A 556 11.45 -29.01 7.23
N VAL A 557 10.22 -28.93 6.70
CA VAL A 557 9.26 -30.05 6.71
C VAL A 557 9.83 -31.25 5.98
N HIS A 558 10.43 -31.06 4.80
CA HIS A 558 11.08 -32.14 4.05
C HIS A 558 12.20 -32.83 4.85
N GLY A 559 13.03 -32.06 5.56
CA GLY A 559 14.06 -32.57 6.47
C GLY A 559 13.46 -33.42 7.60
N LYS A 560 12.44 -32.90 8.30
CA LYS A 560 11.73 -33.62 9.37
C LYS A 560 11.11 -34.93 8.89
N MET A 561 10.46 -34.90 7.72
CA MET A 561 9.84 -36.06 7.09
C MET A 561 10.86 -37.15 6.74
N ASN A 562 12.07 -36.76 6.33
CA ASN A 562 13.16 -37.73 6.10
C ASN A 562 13.71 -38.32 7.41
N GLY A 563 13.59 -37.60 8.53
CA GLY A 563 13.95 -38.04 9.88
C GLY A 563 12.88 -38.86 10.62
N LYS A 564 11.79 -39.25 9.94
CA LYS A 564 10.61 -39.94 10.54
C LYS A 564 9.86 -39.12 11.61
N SER A 565 10.04 -37.80 11.63
CA SER A 565 9.27 -36.93 12.53
C SER A 565 7.96 -36.51 11.88
N SER A 566 6.94 -36.23 12.72
CA SER A 566 5.67 -35.67 12.26
C SER A 566 5.91 -34.32 11.53
N PRO A 567 5.23 -34.06 10.39
CA PRO A 567 5.33 -32.79 9.69
C PRO A 567 4.68 -31.68 10.52
N ASP A 568 5.44 -30.63 10.78
CA ASP A 568 4.93 -29.38 11.37
C ASP A 568 4.74 -28.35 10.25
N VAL A 569 3.49 -28.10 9.87
CA VAL A 569 3.09 -27.22 8.75
C VAL A 569 2.53 -25.88 9.22
N SER A 570 2.69 -25.55 10.50
CA SER A 570 2.16 -24.30 11.10
C SER A 570 2.70 -23.04 10.41
N GLU A 571 4.01 -23.00 10.14
CA GLU A 571 4.70 -21.91 9.42
C GLU A 571 4.14 -21.74 8.00
N ILE A 572 3.84 -22.85 7.31
CA ILE A 572 3.28 -22.83 5.94
C ILE A 572 1.87 -22.25 5.94
N ARG A 573 1.02 -22.62 6.91
CA ARG A 573 -0.34 -22.08 7.04
C ARG A 573 -0.34 -20.58 7.34
N LYS A 574 0.61 -20.10 8.15
CA LYS A 574 0.81 -18.67 8.40
C LYS A 574 1.14 -17.92 7.10
N ILE A 575 2.06 -18.46 6.30
CA ILE A 575 2.45 -17.89 5.00
C ILE A 575 1.28 -17.90 4.01
N GLN A 576 0.46 -18.95 3.96
CA GLN A 576 -0.77 -18.97 3.16
C GLN A 576 -1.71 -17.81 3.52
N GLY A 577 -1.87 -17.52 4.81
CA GLY A 577 -2.67 -16.38 5.29
C GLY A 577 -2.09 -15.02 4.87
N GLN A 578 -0.77 -14.88 4.81
CA GLN A 578 -0.10 -13.69 4.26
C GLN A 578 -0.32 -13.58 2.74
N LEU A 579 -0.12 -14.67 1.99
CA LEU A 579 -0.36 -14.71 0.54
C LEU A 579 -1.81 -14.38 0.18
N ALA A 580 -2.78 -14.83 0.99
CA ALA A 580 -4.19 -14.47 0.80
C ALA A 580 -4.43 -12.96 1.02
N ARG A 581 -3.78 -12.35 2.02
CA ARG A 581 -3.84 -10.90 2.25
C ARG A 581 -3.21 -10.12 1.11
N GLU A 582 -2.04 -10.53 0.62
CA GLU A 582 -1.40 -9.91 -0.56
C GLU A 582 -2.28 -9.99 -1.81
N ALA A 583 -2.88 -11.16 -2.06
CA ALA A 583 -3.84 -11.32 -3.16
C ALA A 583 -5.05 -10.40 -2.98
N GLN A 584 -5.59 -10.28 -1.76
CA GLN A 584 -6.70 -9.36 -1.47
C GLN A 584 -6.30 -7.89 -1.61
N GLN A 585 -5.10 -7.49 -1.19
CA GLN A 585 -4.60 -6.13 -1.39
C GLN A 585 -4.43 -5.81 -2.87
N ALA A 586 -3.83 -6.73 -3.63
CA ALA A 586 -3.75 -6.63 -5.09
C ALA A 586 -5.15 -6.59 -5.73
N ALA A 587 -6.15 -7.29 -5.18
CA ALA A 587 -7.52 -7.25 -5.68
C ALA A 587 -8.31 -6.01 -5.21
N GLY A 588 -7.99 -5.43 -4.07
CA GLY A 588 -8.77 -4.38 -3.39
C GLY A 588 -8.28 -2.95 -3.60
N GLN A 589 -7.05 -2.75 -4.10
CA GLN A 589 -6.58 -1.43 -4.52
C GLN A 589 -7.36 -0.95 -5.76
N THR A 590 -8.56 -0.41 -5.54
CA THR A 590 -9.35 0.28 -6.58
C THR A 590 -8.57 1.47 -7.12
N LEU A 591 -8.74 1.74 -8.42
CA LEU A 591 -8.14 2.87 -9.13
C LEU A 591 -8.52 4.18 -8.43
N TRP A 592 -7.52 4.86 -7.87
CA TRP A 592 -7.54 6.24 -7.34
C TRP A 592 -8.56 6.49 -6.21
N ARG A 593 -8.06 6.63 -4.97
CA ARG A 593 -8.69 7.48 -3.95
C ARG A 593 -8.20 8.91 -4.11
#